data_AF-A0A433T3H5-F1
#
_entry.id   AF-A0A433T3H5-F1
#
_cell.length_a   1.000
_cell.length_b   1.000
_cell.length_c   1.000
_cell.angle_alpha   90.00
_cell.angle_beta   90.00
_cell.angle_gamma   90.00
#
_symmetry.space_group_name_H-M   'P 1'
#
loop_
_entity.id
_entity.type
_entity.pdbx_description
1 polymer ?
#
loop_
_entity_poly.entity_id
_entity_poly.type
_entity_poly.pdbx_seq_one_letter_code
_entity_poly.pdbx_strand_id
1 'polypeptide(L)'
;MNLYNTYYYSAFSNTAFLCARVLSERLNDSVVADIVKYVNMERNDSVVADIVKYVNMERNDSVVADIVKYVNMERNDSVVADIVKYVNMERNDSVVADIVKYVNMERNDSVVADIVKYVNMERNDSVVADIVKYVNMERNDSVVADIVKYVNMERNDSVVADIVKYVNMERNDSVVADIVKYVNMERNDSVVADIVKYVNMERNDSVVADIVKYVNMERNDSVVADIVKYVNMERNDSVVADIVKYVNMERNDSVVADIVKYVNMERNDSVVADIVKYVNMERNDSVVADIVKYVNMERNDSVVADIVKYVNMERNDSVVADIVKYVNMERNDSVVADIVKYVNMERNDSVVADIVKYVNMERNDSVVADIVKYVNMERNDSVVADIVKYVNMERNDSVVADIVKYVNMERNDSVVADIVKYVNMERNDSVVADIVKYVNMERNDSVVADIVKYVNMERNVSNH
;
A
#
# COMPACT_ATOMS: atom_id res chain seq x y z
N MET A 1 86.24 -34.25 -14.36
CA MET A 1 86.06 -35.58 -14.98
C MET A 1 84.58 -35.92 -14.84
N ASN A 2 83.78 -35.40 -15.82
CA ASN A 2 82.31 -35.45 -16.05
C ASN A 2 81.43 -34.28 -15.48
N LEU A 3 80.41 -33.80 -16.24
CA LEU A 3 79.16 -33.15 -15.75
C LEU A 3 78.80 -31.67 -16.19
N TYR A 4 77.63 -31.48 -16.85
CA TYR A 4 76.53 -30.49 -16.60
C TYR A 4 76.46 -29.02 -17.13
N ASN A 5 75.18 -28.58 -17.22
CA ASN A 5 74.57 -27.22 -17.26
C ASN A 5 74.43 -26.43 -18.59
N THR A 6 73.29 -25.75 -18.78
CA THR A 6 72.98 -24.68 -19.77
C THR A 6 71.64 -24.88 -20.54
N TYR A 7 71.35 -24.01 -21.52
CA TYR A 7 70.07 -23.87 -22.26
C TYR A 7 70.29 -23.22 -23.66
N TYR A 8 69.31 -23.20 -24.58
CA TYR A 8 69.20 -22.16 -25.65
C TYR A 8 67.91 -22.11 -26.52
N TYR A 9 67.01 -23.12 -26.56
CA TYR A 9 65.73 -23.03 -27.32
C TYR A 9 65.29 -24.36 -28.00
N SER A 10 64.12 -24.35 -28.67
CA SER A 10 63.27 -25.49 -29.13
C SER A 10 63.09 -25.71 -30.66
N ALA A 11 62.15 -26.61 -31.07
CA ALA A 11 61.58 -26.76 -32.44
C ALA A 11 61.30 -28.24 -32.90
N PHE A 12 60.76 -28.47 -34.11
CA PHE A 12 60.75 -29.72 -34.94
C PHE A 12 60.15 -31.06 -34.40
N SER A 13 59.90 -32.05 -35.29
CA SER A 13 59.41 -33.43 -35.01
C SER A 13 60.37 -34.20 -34.10
N ASN A 14 60.16 -34.03 -32.79
CA ASN A 14 60.89 -34.58 -31.64
C ASN A 14 62.04 -33.75 -31.05
N THR A 15 62.11 -32.43 -31.26
CA THR A 15 62.92 -31.55 -30.38
C THR A 15 62.11 -30.61 -29.49
N ALA A 16 60.83 -30.34 -29.79
CA ALA A 16 59.91 -29.55 -28.96
C ALA A 16 59.26 -30.34 -27.82
N PHE A 17 59.20 -31.67 -27.94
CA PHE A 17 58.46 -32.55 -27.03
C PHE A 17 59.26 -33.04 -25.82
N LEU A 18 60.53 -32.64 -25.69
CA LEU A 18 61.47 -33.18 -24.70
C LEU A 18 61.73 -32.25 -23.51
N CYS A 19 61.16 -31.04 -23.51
CA CYS A 19 61.22 -30.13 -22.36
C CYS A 19 60.07 -30.36 -21.34
N ALA A 20 59.16 -31.30 -21.62
CA ALA A 20 57.92 -31.51 -20.85
C ALA A 20 57.78 -32.92 -20.22
N ARG A 21 58.84 -33.74 -20.20
CA ARG A 21 58.76 -35.15 -19.74
C ARG A 21 59.79 -35.55 -18.68
N VAL A 22 60.17 -34.61 -17.82
CA VAL A 22 61.02 -34.85 -16.63
C VAL A 22 60.36 -34.35 -15.32
N LEU A 23 59.26 -33.60 -15.40
CA LEU A 23 58.50 -33.05 -14.25
C LEU A 23 57.18 -33.80 -14.03
N SER A 24 57.21 -35.13 -13.92
CA SER A 24 55.99 -35.94 -13.67
C SER A 24 56.06 -36.86 -12.45
N GLU A 25 57.11 -36.77 -11.62
CA GLU A 25 57.21 -37.52 -10.37
C GLU A 25 57.76 -36.65 -9.22
N ARG A 26 56.83 -36.08 -8.43
CA ARG A 26 57.01 -35.52 -7.07
C ARG A 26 57.87 -34.25 -6.93
N LEU A 27 57.23 -33.11 -7.16
CA LEU A 27 57.28 -31.78 -6.49
C LEU A 27 56.18 -30.94 -7.21
N ASN A 28 55.08 -30.50 -6.58
CA ASN A 28 54.92 -29.37 -5.65
C ASN A 28 55.43 -28.02 -6.19
N ASP A 29 55.25 -27.76 -7.48
CA ASP A 29 55.79 -26.58 -8.15
C ASP A 29 54.76 -25.45 -8.32
N SER A 30 55.17 -24.24 -7.94
CA SER A 30 54.53 -22.97 -8.29
C SER A 30 55.02 -22.48 -9.65
N VAL A 31 54.11 -22.04 -10.53
CA VAL A 31 54.46 -21.72 -11.92
C VAL A 31 54.50 -20.21 -12.19
N VAL A 32 55.72 -19.69 -12.39
CA VAL A 32 56.11 -18.36 -12.93
C VAL A 32 55.87 -18.21 -14.45
N ALA A 33 54.97 -17.34 -14.94
CA ALA A 33 54.74 -17.17 -16.39
C ALA A 33 54.54 -15.72 -16.89
N ASP A 34 55.64 -14.97 -17.09
CA ASP A 34 55.65 -13.55 -17.48
C ASP A 34 54.90 -13.24 -18.82
N ILE A 35 55.40 -13.73 -19.97
CA ILE A 35 54.81 -13.43 -21.30
C ILE A 35 54.72 -14.71 -22.13
N VAL A 36 53.56 -15.36 -22.10
CA VAL A 36 53.34 -16.64 -22.79
C VAL A 36 52.02 -16.68 -23.57
N LYS A 37 52.00 -17.49 -24.63
CA LYS A 37 50.83 -17.60 -25.51
C LYS A 37 49.75 -18.54 -24.96
N TYR A 38 50.15 -19.54 -24.15
CA TYR A 38 49.29 -20.56 -23.56
C TYR A 38 49.91 -21.04 -22.25
N VAL A 39 49.09 -21.19 -21.21
CA VAL A 39 49.39 -21.97 -20.00
C VAL A 39 48.30 -23.03 -19.90
N ASN A 40 48.69 -24.31 -20.01
CA ASN A 40 47.79 -25.46 -19.96
C ASN A 40 48.37 -26.50 -19.00
N MET A 41 47.69 -26.81 -17.89
CA MET A 41 48.17 -27.78 -16.91
C MET A 41 47.03 -28.55 -16.21
N GLU A 42 47.27 -29.82 -15.88
CA GLU A 42 46.27 -30.71 -15.26
C GLU A 42 46.17 -30.52 -13.74
N ARG A 43 47.30 -30.32 -13.03
CA ARG A 43 47.36 -30.13 -11.56
C ARG A 43 48.56 -29.29 -11.13
N ASN A 44 48.35 -28.23 -10.33
CA ASN A 44 49.42 -27.52 -9.61
C ASN A 44 48.89 -26.92 -8.30
N ASP A 45 49.79 -26.57 -7.39
CA ASP A 45 49.44 -25.89 -6.13
C ASP A 45 49.21 -24.38 -6.39
N SER A 46 50.02 -23.75 -7.25
CA SER A 46 49.86 -22.30 -7.57
C SER A 46 50.37 -21.90 -8.97
N VAL A 47 49.75 -20.89 -9.57
CA VAL A 47 50.16 -20.28 -10.85
C VAL A 47 50.11 -18.76 -10.76
N VAL A 48 51.15 -18.09 -11.27
CA VAL A 48 51.20 -16.62 -11.42
C VAL A 48 51.54 -16.29 -12.88
N ALA A 49 50.74 -15.43 -13.51
CA ALA A 49 50.76 -15.25 -14.97
C ALA A 49 50.47 -13.81 -15.42
N ASP A 50 51.50 -13.03 -15.76
CA ASP A 50 51.35 -11.60 -16.04
C ASP A 50 50.62 -11.33 -17.39
N ILE A 51 51.19 -11.72 -18.54
CA ILE A 51 50.62 -11.41 -19.86
C ILE A 51 50.39 -12.69 -20.67
N VAL A 52 49.17 -13.22 -20.59
CA VAL A 52 48.83 -14.53 -21.17
C VAL A 52 47.61 -14.50 -22.09
N LYS A 53 47.69 -15.16 -23.25
CA LYS A 53 46.56 -15.19 -24.19
C LYS A 53 45.49 -16.23 -23.82
N TYR A 54 45.87 -17.34 -23.17
CA TYR A 54 44.98 -18.40 -22.71
C TYR A 54 45.58 -19.09 -21.48
N VAL A 55 44.80 -19.18 -20.40
CA VAL A 55 45.07 -20.01 -19.23
C VAL A 55 43.95 -21.06 -19.14
N ASN A 56 44.30 -22.34 -19.26
CA ASN A 56 43.36 -23.46 -19.22
C ASN A 56 43.84 -24.49 -18.20
N MET A 57 43.05 -24.78 -17.15
CA MET A 57 43.52 -25.67 -16.08
C MET A 57 42.41 -26.57 -15.52
N GLU A 58 42.75 -27.81 -15.18
CA GLU A 58 41.76 -28.76 -14.63
C GLU A 58 41.65 -28.65 -13.09
N ARG A 59 42.77 -28.56 -12.36
CA ARG A 59 42.78 -28.44 -10.89
C ARG A 59 43.93 -27.60 -10.36
N ASN A 60 43.67 -26.57 -9.55
CA ASN A 60 44.72 -25.92 -8.76
C ASN A 60 44.21 -25.34 -7.46
N ASP A 61 45.09 -25.16 -6.47
CA ASP A 61 44.68 -24.49 -5.23
C ASP A 61 44.62 -22.96 -5.46
N SER A 62 45.53 -22.39 -6.28
CA SER A 62 45.56 -20.93 -6.52
C SER A 62 46.01 -20.50 -7.94
N VAL A 63 45.40 -19.43 -8.47
CA VAL A 63 45.86 -18.72 -9.69
C VAL A 63 45.80 -17.21 -9.50
N VAL A 64 46.86 -16.52 -9.90
CA VAL A 64 46.94 -15.04 -10.00
C VAL A 64 47.28 -14.66 -11.46
N ALA A 65 46.53 -13.73 -12.05
CA ALA A 65 46.63 -13.46 -13.49
C ALA A 65 46.32 -12.00 -13.91
N ASP A 66 47.34 -11.20 -14.19
CA ASP A 66 47.20 -9.75 -14.45
C ASP A 66 46.45 -9.44 -15.76
N ILE A 67 46.98 -9.82 -16.93
CA ILE A 67 46.43 -9.44 -18.25
C ILE A 67 46.17 -10.68 -19.09
N VAL A 68 44.94 -11.20 -19.02
CA VAL A 68 44.56 -12.46 -19.68
C VAL A 68 43.39 -12.33 -20.65
N LYS A 69 43.54 -12.91 -21.85
CA LYS A 69 42.43 -12.88 -22.83
C LYS A 69 41.35 -13.94 -22.57
N TYR A 70 41.72 -15.09 -22.04
CA TYR A 70 40.80 -16.17 -21.65
C TYR A 70 41.37 -16.95 -20.46
N VAL A 71 40.58 -17.05 -19.39
CA VAL A 71 40.79 -17.96 -18.26
C VAL A 71 39.67 -19.00 -18.31
N ASN A 72 40.00 -20.28 -18.35
CA ASN A 72 39.04 -21.38 -18.33
C ASN A 72 39.46 -22.48 -17.35
N MET A 73 38.67 -22.73 -16.32
CA MET A 73 39.09 -23.60 -15.22
C MET A 73 37.99 -24.54 -14.72
N GLU A 74 38.31 -25.81 -14.46
CA GLU A 74 37.32 -26.78 -13.97
C GLU A 74 37.18 -26.76 -12.44
N ARG A 75 38.29 -26.74 -11.68
CA ARG A 75 38.27 -26.73 -10.19
C ARG A 75 39.40 -25.92 -9.59
N ASN A 76 39.12 -24.91 -8.78
CA ASN A 76 40.17 -24.27 -7.96
C ASN A 76 39.69 -23.74 -6.63
N ASP A 77 40.57 -23.61 -5.65
CA ASP A 77 40.19 -23.02 -4.37
C ASP A 77 40.18 -21.47 -4.49
N SER A 78 41.15 -20.88 -5.21
CA SER A 78 41.25 -19.41 -5.37
C SER A 78 41.71 -18.96 -6.76
N VAL A 79 41.03 -17.95 -7.34
CA VAL A 79 41.50 -17.22 -8.53
C VAL A 79 41.41 -15.70 -8.34
N VAL A 80 42.50 -14.99 -8.61
CA VAL A 80 42.59 -13.53 -8.65
C VAL A 80 42.99 -13.10 -10.06
N ALA A 81 42.28 -12.15 -10.69
CA ALA A 81 42.64 -11.71 -12.04
C ALA A 81 42.22 -10.27 -12.41
N ASP A 82 43.19 -9.41 -12.68
CA ASP A 82 43.00 -7.96 -12.85
C ASP A 82 42.26 -7.60 -14.16
N ILE A 83 42.80 -7.95 -15.33
CA ILE A 83 42.29 -7.50 -16.64
C ILE A 83 42.00 -8.70 -17.52
N VAL A 84 40.76 -9.18 -17.49
CA VAL A 84 40.35 -10.40 -18.20
C VAL A 84 39.24 -10.17 -19.24
N LYS A 85 39.42 -10.70 -20.46
CA LYS A 85 38.35 -10.59 -21.48
C LYS A 85 37.25 -11.65 -21.31
N TYR A 86 37.57 -12.84 -20.83
CA TYR A 86 36.62 -13.91 -20.53
C TYR A 86 37.15 -14.77 -19.37
N VAL A 87 36.36 -14.90 -18.31
CA VAL A 87 36.53 -15.88 -17.23
C VAL A 87 35.39 -16.89 -17.37
N ASN A 88 35.73 -18.18 -17.43
CA ASN A 88 34.76 -19.28 -17.44
C ASN A 88 35.19 -20.36 -16.45
N MET A 89 34.35 -20.68 -15.47
CA MET A 89 34.74 -21.59 -14.40
C MET A 89 33.61 -22.51 -13.95
N GLU A 90 33.91 -23.80 -13.73
CA GLU A 90 32.90 -24.78 -13.31
C GLU A 90 32.74 -24.86 -11.77
N ARG A 91 33.85 -24.89 -11.01
CA ARG A 91 33.80 -24.99 -9.53
C ARG A 91 34.94 -24.22 -8.86
N ASN A 92 34.66 -23.23 -8.02
CA ASN A 92 35.72 -22.61 -7.21
C ASN A 92 35.25 -22.08 -5.86
N ASP A 93 36.11 -22.10 -4.86
CA ASP A 93 35.73 -21.59 -3.54
C ASP A 93 35.75 -20.04 -3.56
N SER A 94 36.72 -19.41 -4.21
CA SER A 94 36.84 -17.94 -4.30
C SER A 94 37.33 -17.43 -5.66
N VAL A 95 36.66 -16.43 -6.22
CA VAL A 95 37.13 -15.64 -7.38
C VAL A 95 37.06 -14.14 -7.13
N VAL A 96 38.16 -13.44 -7.35
CA VAL A 96 38.29 -11.97 -7.32
C VAL A 96 38.72 -11.48 -8.71
N ALA A 97 38.01 -10.51 -9.31
CA ALA A 97 38.40 -10.00 -10.63
C ALA A 97 37.99 -8.54 -10.93
N ASP A 98 38.98 -7.68 -11.15
CA ASP A 98 38.80 -6.22 -11.24
C ASP A 98 38.09 -5.78 -12.54
N ILE A 99 38.65 -6.06 -13.72
CA ILE A 99 38.17 -5.53 -15.02
C ILE A 99 37.88 -6.68 -15.97
N VAL A 100 36.63 -7.16 -15.96
CA VAL A 100 36.20 -8.32 -16.74
C VAL A 100 35.13 -8.01 -17.78
N LYS A 101 35.32 -8.49 -19.02
CA LYS A 101 34.27 -8.31 -20.05
C LYS A 101 33.15 -9.35 -19.96
N TYR A 102 33.45 -10.58 -19.54
CA TYR A 102 32.48 -11.66 -19.33
C TYR A 102 32.97 -12.59 -18.22
N VAL A 103 32.14 -12.80 -17.20
CA VAL A 103 32.29 -13.80 -16.15
C VAL A 103 31.16 -14.83 -16.33
N ASN A 104 31.50 -16.12 -16.45
CA ASN A 104 30.53 -17.22 -16.50
C ASN A 104 30.95 -18.33 -15.53
N MET A 105 30.03 -18.76 -14.68
CA MET A 105 30.37 -19.39 -13.40
C MET A 105 29.27 -20.40 -13.01
N GLU A 106 29.58 -21.70 -12.92
CA GLU A 106 28.58 -22.72 -12.58
C GLU A 106 28.38 -22.88 -11.05
N ARG A 107 29.44 -23.01 -10.27
CA ARG A 107 29.37 -23.21 -8.81
C ARG A 107 30.50 -22.52 -8.06
N ASN A 108 30.22 -21.55 -7.19
CA ASN A 108 31.28 -20.96 -6.38
C ASN A 108 30.81 -20.51 -5.00
N ASP A 109 31.67 -20.60 -3.98
CA ASP A 109 31.28 -20.15 -2.64
C ASP A 109 31.34 -18.61 -2.57
N SER A 110 32.34 -17.97 -3.22
CA SER A 110 32.46 -16.51 -3.27
C SER A 110 32.93 -15.94 -4.61
N VAL A 111 32.28 -14.87 -5.07
CA VAL A 111 32.69 -14.05 -6.22
C VAL A 111 32.68 -12.56 -5.86
N VAL A 112 33.81 -11.89 -6.09
CA VAL A 112 33.98 -10.43 -5.97
C VAL A 112 34.43 -9.88 -7.33
N ALA A 113 33.74 -8.87 -7.88
CA ALA A 113 34.14 -8.32 -9.18
C ALA A 113 33.75 -6.84 -9.41
N ASP A 114 34.75 -5.97 -9.58
CA ASP A 114 34.59 -4.52 -9.61
C ASP A 114 33.89 -4.02 -10.90
N ILE A 115 34.51 -4.19 -12.07
CA ILE A 115 34.06 -3.58 -13.34
C ILE A 115 33.76 -4.67 -14.37
N VAL A 116 32.50 -5.13 -14.38
CA VAL A 116 32.07 -6.25 -15.24
C VAL A 116 31.01 -5.88 -16.28
N LYS A 117 31.22 -6.28 -17.54
CA LYS A 117 30.19 -6.03 -18.58
C LYS A 117 29.06 -7.06 -18.56
N TYR A 118 29.33 -8.31 -18.21
CA TYR A 118 28.34 -9.38 -18.07
C TYR A 118 28.81 -10.38 -17.02
N VAL A 119 27.97 -10.63 -16.02
CA VAL A 119 28.12 -11.73 -15.05
C VAL A 119 26.96 -12.71 -15.28
N ASN A 120 27.27 -14.00 -15.43
CA ASN A 120 26.29 -15.08 -15.49
C ASN A 120 26.67 -16.19 -14.52
N MET A 121 25.74 -16.59 -13.67
CA MET A 121 26.02 -17.39 -12.47
C MET A 121 24.90 -18.37 -12.16
N GLU A 122 25.19 -19.68 -12.12
CA GLU A 122 24.17 -20.70 -11.84
C GLU A 122 23.97 -20.94 -10.34
N ARG A 123 25.05 -21.11 -9.56
CA ARG A 123 24.97 -21.36 -8.11
C ARG A 123 26.11 -20.70 -7.36
N ASN A 124 25.84 -19.75 -6.45
CA ASN A 124 26.91 -19.24 -5.59
C ASN A 124 26.43 -18.85 -4.20
N ASP A 125 27.24 -19.03 -3.18
CA ASP A 125 26.82 -18.68 -1.82
C ASP A 125 26.89 -17.15 -1.63
N SER A 126 27.93 -16.48 -2.13
CA SER A 126 28.09 -15.02 -2.02
C SER A 126 28.60 -14.34 -3.30
N VAL A 127 27.95 -13.24 -3.67
CA VAL A 127 28.30 -12.39 -4.83
C VAL A 127 28.39 -10.93 -4.40
N VAL A 128 29.51 -10.27 -4.71
CA VAL A 128 29.71 -8.81 -4.54
C VAL A 128 30.16 -8.23 -5.89
N ALA A 129 29.49 -7.19 -6.40
CA ALA A 129 29.89 -6.57 -7.66
C ALA A 129 29.55 -5.09 -7.81
N ASP A 130 30.57 -4.24 -7.98
CA ASP A 130 30.44 -2.78 -7.93
C ASP A 130 29.77 -2.19 -9.19
N ILE A 131 30.38 -2.34 -10.38
CA ILE A 131 29.95 -1.65 -11.62
C ILE A 131 29.65 -2.69 -12.70
N VAL A 132 28.40 -3.15 -12.74
CA VAL A 132 27.98 -4.22 -13.66
C VAL A 132 26.94 -3.77 -14.69
N LYS A 133 27.15 -4.09 -15.97
CA LYS A 133 26.14 -3.77 -17.01
C LYS A 133 24.98 -4.78 -17.07
N TYR A 134 25.23 -6.05 -16.78
CA TYR A 134 24.22 -7.11 -16.71
C TYR A 134 24.68 -8.18 -15.71
N VAL A 135 23.82 -8.47 -14.73
CA VAL A 135 23.94 -9.63 -13.84
C VAL A 135 22.77 -10.57 -14.14
N ASN A 136 23.06 -11.85 -14.35
CA ASN A 136 22.06 -12.91 -14.47
C ASN A 136 22.42 -14.08 -13.54
N MET A 137 21.46 -14.51 -12.74
CA MET A 137 21.72 -15.37 -11.58
C MET A 137 20.56 -16.35 -11.33
N GLU A 138 20.84 -17.65 -11.29
CA GLU A 138 19.80 -18.68 -11.06
C GLU A 138 19.58 -18.97 -9.56
N ARG A 139 20.64 -19.19 -8.79
CA ARG A 139 20.56 -19.50 -7.35
C ARG A 139 21.71 -18.89 -6.57
N ASN A 140 21.46 -18.00 -5.61
CA ASN A 140 22.52 -17.55 -4.71
C ASN A 140 22.00 -17.25 -3.30
N ASP A 141 22.81 -17.47 -2.27
CA ASP A 141 22.36 -17.18 -0.92
C ASP A 141 22.43 -15.66 -0.65
N SER A 142 23.50 -14.99 -1.09
CA SER A 142 23.68 -13.53 -0.91
C SER A 142 24.22 -12.81 -2.14
N VAL A 143 23.61 -11.67 -2.48
CA VAL A 143 23.99 -10.77 -3.59
C VAL A 143 24.08 -9.33 -3.09
N VAL A 144 25.22 -8.67 -3.32
CA VAL A 144 25.44 -7.24 -3.09
C VAL A 144 25.90 -6.59 -4.40
N ALA A 145 25.25 -5.50 -4.83
CA ALA A 145 25.54 -4.89 -6.12
C ALA A 145 25.29 -3.37 -6.20
N ASP A 146 26.36 -2.57 -6.29
CA ASP A 146 26.29 -1.11 -6.19
C ASP A 146 25.65 -0.44 -7.42
N ILE A 147 26.27 -0.51 -8.60
CA ILE A 147 25.88 0.25 -9.81
C ILE A 147 25.58 -0.71 -10.95
N VAL A 148 24.31 -1.16 -11.04
CA VAL A 148 23.89 -2.15 -12.03
C VAL A 148 22.85 -1.66 -13.03
N LYS A 149 23.08 -1.91 -14.33
CA LYS A 149 22.10 -1.51 -15.36
C LYS A 149 20.93 -2.50 -15.50
N TYR A 150 21.16 -3.79 -15.27
CA TYR A 150 20.14 -4.84 -15.28
C TYR A 150 20.55 -5.97 -14.34
N VAL A 151 19.68 -6.30 -13.39
CA VAL A 151 19.78 -7.51 -12.56
C VAL A 151 18.60 -8.42 -12.90
N ASN A 152 18.88 -9.69 -13.17
CA ASN A 152 17.87 -10.73 -13.34
C ASN A 152 18.21 -11.93 -12.46
N MET A 153 17.24 -12.39 -11.67
CA MET A 153 17.46 -13.30 -10.55
C MET A 153 16.28 -14.27 -10.37
N GLU A 154 16.55 -15.58 -10.40
CA GLU A 154 15.48 -16.59 -10.23
C GLU A 154 15.23 -16.94 -8.75
N ARG A 155 16.28 -17.22 -7.97
CA ARG A 155 16.17 -17.60 -6.55
C ARG A 155 17.33 -17.05 -5.73
N ASN A 156 17.06 -16.21 -4.73
CA ASN A 156 18.12 -15.84 -3.78
C ASN A 156 17.58 -15.61 -2.37
N ASP A 157 18.37 -15.90 -1.34
CA ASP A 157 17.91 -15.68 0.04
C ASP A 157 18.01 -14.17 0.38
N SER A 158 19.08 -13.48 -0.03
CA SER A 158 19.29 -12.05 0.22
C SER A 158 19.85 -11.27 -0.97
N VAL A 159 19.25 -10.12 -1.26
CA VAL A 159 19.65 -9.17 -2.31
C VAL A 159 19.76 -7.75 -1.75
N VAL A 160 20.91 -7.11 -1.92
CA VAL A 160 21.15 -5.68 -1.62
C VAL A 160 21.63 -4.99 -2.89
N ALA A 161 21.00 -3.88 -3.28
CA ALA A 161 21.36 -3.19 -4.53
C ALA A 161 21.12 -1.67 -4.53
N ASP A 162 22.19 -0.89 -4.59
CA ASP A 162 22.15 0.57 -4.40
C ASP A 162 21.53 1.32 -5.61
N ILE A 163 22.18 1.29 -6.78
CA ILE A 163 21.81 2.12 -7.95
C ILE A 163 21.51 1.23 -9.14
N VAL A 164 20.25 0.78 -9.26
CA VAL A 164 19.83 -0.15 -10.31
C VAL A 164 18.83 0.43 -11.29
N LYS A 165 19.06 0.24 -12.60
CA LYS A 165 18.10 0.71 -13.62
C LYS A 165 16.91 -0.26 -13.82
N TYR A 166 17.12 -1.56 -13.67
CA TYR A 166 16.08 -2.58 -13.75
C TYR A 166 16.46 -3.77 -12.87
N VAL A 167 15.58 -4.15 -11.95
CA VAL A 167 15.63 -5.39 -11.17
C VAL A 167 14.44 -6.25 -11.60
N ASN A 168 14.71 -7.51 -11.92
CA ASN A 168 13.68 -8.54 -12.16
C ASN A 168 13.99 -9.77 -11.32
N MET A 169 13.01 -10.25 -10.57
CA MET A 169 13.19 -11.24 -9.50
C MET A 169 12.00 -12.19 -9.40
N GLU A 170 12.24 -13.51 -9.46
CA GLU A 170 11.16 -14.50 -9.35
C GLU A 170 10.89 -14.91 -7.89
N ARG A 171 11.93 -15.25 -7.11
CA ARG A 171 11.79 -15.69 -5.72
C ARG A 171 12.95 -15.19 -4.85
N ASN A 172 12.68 -14.40 -3.81
CA ASN A 172 13.72 -14.10 -2.82
C ASN A 172 13.16 -13.95 -1.40
N ASP A 173 13.93 -14.29 -0.39
CA ASP A 173 13.45 -14.13 0.99
C ASP A 173 13.58 -12.66 1.42
N SER A 174 14.67 -11.97 1.05
CA SER A 174 14.92 -10.56 1.40
C SER A 174 15.48 -9.73 0.23
N VAL A 175 14.90 -8.55 0.01
CA VAL A 175 15.33 -7.56 -0.99
C VAL A 175 15.45 -6.17 -0.37
N VAL A 176 16.62 -5.54 -0.48
CA VAL A 176 16.87 -4.14 -0.11
C VAL A 176 17.37 -3.38 -1.35
N ALA A 177 16.75 -2.25 -1.68
CA ALA A 177 17.11 -1.51 -2.90
C ALA A 177 16.91 0.01 -2.82
N ASP A 178 18.01 0.78 -2.86
CA ASP A 178 18.00 2.22 -2.60
C ASP A 178 17.41 3.03 -3.78
N ILE A 179 18.08 3.09 -4.93
CA ILE A 179 17.75 3.98 -6.06
C ILE A 179 17.45 3.15 -7.30
N VAL A 180 16.19 2.73 -7.44
CA VAL A 180 15.77 1.85 -8.55
C VAL A 180 14.78 2.49 -9.52
N LYS A 181 15.03 2.36 -10.82
CA LYS A 181 14.10 2.90 -11.83
C LYS A 181 12.91 1.97 -12.11
N TYR A 182 13.09 0.65 -12.02
CA TYR A 182 12.03 -0.35 -12.17
C TYR A 182 12.37 -1.59 -11.34
N VAL A 183 11.47 -1.99 -10.46
CA VAL A 183 11.50 -3.27 -9.74
C VAL A 183 10.30 -4.10 -10.23
N ASN A 184 10.55 -5.36 -10.62
CA ASN A 184 9.52 -6.35 -10.91
C ASN A 184 9.80 -7.63 -10.13
N MET A 185 8.80 -8.12 -9.41
CA MET A 185 8.95 -9.16 -8.40
C MET A 185 7.74 -10.10 -8.36
N GLU A 186 7.96 -11.41 -8.50
CA GLU A 186 6.87 -12.39 -8.44
C GLU A 186 6.56 -12.87 -7.01
N ARG A 187 7.59 -13.25 -6.23
CA ARG A 187 7.43 -13.74 -4.85
C ARG A 187 8.57 -13.30 -3.95
N ASN A 188 8.30 -12.58 -2.87
CA ASN A 188 9.33 -12.36 -1.84
C ASN A 188 8.75 -12.28 -0.44
N ASP A 189 9.51 -12.69 0.58
CA ASP A 189 9.02 -12.61 1.95
C ASP A 189 9.16 -11.14 2.46
N SER A 190 10.26 -10.45 2.14
CA SER A 190 10.49 -9.05 2.53
C SER A 190 11.10 -8.18 1.44
N VAL A 191 10.56 -6.97 1.28
CA VAL A 191 11.03 -5.94 0.33
C VAL A 191 11.14 -4.59 1.03
N VAL A 192 12.32 -3.97 0.95
CA VAL A 192 12.60 -2.59 1.39
C VAL A 192 13.11 -1.78 0.20
N ALA A 193 12.51 -0.62 -0.08
CA ALA A 193 12.81 0.16 -1.28
C ALA A 193 12.68 1.69 -1.12
N ASP A 194 13.81 2.40 -1.09
CA ASP A 194 13.84 3.83 -0.76
C ASP A 194 13.29 4.73 -1.89
N ILE A 195 13.99 4.83 -3.03
CA ILE A 195 13.70 5.79 -4.11
C ILE A 195 13.40 5.04 -5.41
N VAL A 196 12.13 4.64 -5.58
CA VAL A 196 11.72 3.83 -6.74
C VAL A 196 10.75 4.53 -7.69
N LYS A 197 11.01 4.46 -8.99
CA LYS A 197 10.11 5.07 -9.99
C LYS A 197 8.90 4.18 -10.33
N TYR A 198 9.06 2.87 -10.31
CA TYR A 198 7.99 1.88 -10.54
C TYR A 198 8.30 0.60 -9.77
N VAL A 199 7.38 0.17 -8.92
CA VAL A 199 7.37 -1.15 -8.29
C VAL A 199 6.18 -1.94 -8.83
N ASN A 200 6.41 -3.18 -9.26
CA ASN A 200 5.37 -4.14 -9.61
C ASN A 200 5.63 -5.46 -8.88
N MET A 201 4.61 -5.97 -8.20
CA MET A 201 4.73 -7.05 -7.23
C MET A 201 3.50 -7.98 -7.26
N GLU A 202 3.71 -9.28 -7.45
CA GLU A 202 2.59 -10.25 -7.46
C GLU A 202 2.26 -10.78 -6.05
N ARG A 203 3.27 -11.23 -5.29
CA ARG A 203 3.07 -11.81 -3.94
C ARG A 203 4.21 -11.43 -3.00
N ASN A 204 3.93 -10.76 -1.88
CA ASN A 204 4.95 -10.59 -0.84
C ASN A 204 4.37 -10.57 0.56
N ASP A 205 5.09 -11.07 1.55
CA ASP A 205 4.57 -11.04 2.93
C ASP A 205 4.73 -9.62 3.52
N SER A 206 5.86 -8.93 3.26
CA SER A 206 6.08 -7.56 3.74
C SER A 206 6.73 -6.63 2.69
N VAL A 207 6.20 -5.42 2.57
CA VAL A 207 6.69 -4.36 1.69
C VAL A 207 6.83 -3.03 2.45
N VAL A 208 8.01 -2.43 2.43
CA VAL A 208 8.29 -1.07 2.93
C VAL A 208 8.84 -0.22 1.79
N ALA A 209 8.27 0.97 1.56
CA ALA A 209 8.60 1.80 0.40
C ALA A 209 8.49 3.32 0.66
N ASP A 210 9.62 4.01 0.71
CA ASP A 210 9.68 5.43 1.12
C ASP A 210 9.16 6.39 0.02
N ILE A 211 9.89 6.54 -1.09
CA ILE A 211 9.63 7.56 -2.12
C ILE A 211 9.35 6.90 -3.47
N VAL A 212 8.08 6.52 -3.68
CA VAL A 212 7.67 5.77 -4.88
C VAL A 212 6.71 6.54 -5.80
N LYS A 213 7.01 6.54 -7.10
CA LYS A 213 6.12 7.21 -8.08
C LYS A 213 4.91 6.37 -8.49
N TYR A 214 5.04 5.04 -8.54
CA TYR A 214 3.97 4.10 -8.83
C TYR A 214 4.25 2.76 -8.14
N VAL A 215 3.30 2.31 -7.33
CA VAL A 215 3.28 0.96 -6.75
C VAL A 215 2.08 0.22 -7.33
N ASN A 216 2.30 -1.00 -7.83
CA ASN A 216 1.25 -1.92 -8.24
C ASN A 216 1.47 -3.29 -7.57
N MET A 217 0.43 -3.82 -6.93
CA MET A 217 0.52 -4.94 -6.00
C MET A 217 -0.71 -5.84 -6.10
N GLU A 218 -0.53 -7.14 -6.36
CA GLU A 218 -1.65 -8.09 -6.43
C GLU A 218 -2.01 -8.70 -5.06
N ARG A 219 -1.02 -9.20 -4.30
CA ARG A 219 -1.24 -9.84 -2.99
C ARG A 219 -0.12 -9.52 -2.01
N ASN A 220 -0.41 -8.90 -0.87
CA ASN A 220 0.59 -8.80 0.20
C ASN A 220 -0.02 -8.85 1.59
N ASP A 221 0.69 -9.41 2.57
CA ASP A 221 0.15 -9.46 3.94
C ASP A 221 0.32 -8.07 4.60
N SER A 222 1.45 -7.39 4.41
CA SER A 222 1.71 -6.05 4.96
C SER A 222 2.38 -5.08 3.98
N VAL A 223 1.86 -3.85 3.90
CA VAL A 223 2.39 -2.76 3.08
C VAL A 223 2.54 -1.48 3.91
N VAL A 224 3.73 -0.88 3.93
CA VAL A 224 4.02 0.45 4.50
C VAL A 224 4.59 1.34 3.40
N ALA A 225 4.01 2.54 3.23
CA ALA A 225 4.34 3.42 2.10
C ALA A 225 4.28 4.92 2.44
N ASP A 226 5.44 5.59 2.54
CA ASP A 226 5.52 6.97 3.03
C ASP A 226 5.04 8.00 1.98
N ILE A 227 5.80 8.22 0.90
CA ILE A 227 5.57 9.30 -0.08
C ILE A 227 5.30 8.71 -1.46
N VAL A 228 4.03 8.36 -1.72
CA VAL A 228 3.63 7.68 -2.96
C VAL A 228 2.72 8.51 -3.85
N LYS A 229 3.01 8.56 -5.16
CA LYS A 229 2.16 9.31 -6.10
C LYS A 229 0.94 8.50 -6.58
N TYR A 230 1.05 7.19 -6.70
CA TYR A 230 -0.04 6.28 -7.07
C TYR A 230 0.21 4.91 -6.44
N VAL A 231 -0.76 4.42 -5.67
CA VAL A 231 -0.81 3.04 -5.16
C VAL A 231 -2.02 2.36 -5.81
N ASN A 232 -1.81 1.16 -6.37
CA ASN A 232 -2.87 0.27 -6.83
C ASN A 232 -2.67 -1.12 -6.23
N MET A 233 -3.73 -1.67 -5.62
CA MET A 233 -3.66 -2.85 -4.76
C MET A 233 -4.91 -3.72 -4.92
N GLU A 234 -4.74 -5.01 -5.22
CA GLU A 234 -5.89 -5.93 -5.35
C GLU A 234 -6.27 -6.61 -4.03
N ARG A 235 -5.30 -7.16 -3.28
CA ARG A 235 -5.55 -7.86 -2.00
C ARG A 235 -4.45 -7.62 -1.00
N ASN A 236 -4.75 -7.06 0.17
CA ASN A 236 -3.75 -7.02 1.26
C ASN A 236 -4.38 -7.12 2.64
N ASP A 237 -3.71 -7.75 3.59
CA ASP A 237 -4.25 -7.86 4.95
C ASP A 237 -4.07 -6.52 5.70
N SER A 238 -2.92 -5.85 5.56
CA SER A 238 -2.66 -4.55 6.19
C SER A 238 -1.96 -3.55 5.27
N VAL A 239 -2.46 -2.30 5.25
CA VAL A 239 -1.91 -1.17 4.49
C VAL A 239 -1.76 0.05 5.39
N VAL A 240 -0.56 0.64 5.43
CA VAL A 240 -0.26 1.93 6.07
C VAL A 240 0.33 2.89 5.03
N ALA A 241 -0.23 4.10 4.91
CA ALA A 241 0.12 5.02 3.83
C ALA A 241 0.09 6.50 4.24
N ASP A 242 1.25 7.14 4.39
CA ASP A 242 1.35 8.49 4.95
C ASP A 242 0.92 9.59 3.95
N ILE A 243 1.71 9.86 2.90
CA ILE A 243 1.53 11.00 1.98
C ILE A 243 1.27 10.49 0.57
N VAL A 244 0.00 10.15 0.29
CA VAL A 244 -0.39 9.55 -0.99
C VAL A 244 -1.29 10.43 -1.86
N LYS A 245 -0.97 10.56 -3.15
CA LYS A 245 -1.79 11.36 -4.07
C LYS A 245 -3.01 10.61 -4.62
N TYR A 246 -2.92 9.30 -4.80
CA TYR A 246 -4.01 8.42 -5.23
C TYR A 246 -3.80 7.02 -4.67
N VAL A 247 -4.79 6.51 -3.95
CA VAL A 247 -4.87 5.11 -3.51
C VAL A 247 -6.08 4.47 -4.20
N ASN A 248 -5.88 3.31 -4.81
CA ASN A 248 -6.95 2.46 -5.34
C ASN A 248 -6.78 1.03 -4.80
N MET A 249 -7.86 0.48 -4.24
CA MET A 249 -7.82 -0.74 -3.44
C MET A 249 -9.08 -1.58 -3.64
N GLU A 250 -8.93 -2.85 -4.04
CA GLU A 250 -10.08 -3.76 -4.24
C GLU A 250 -10.50 -4.49 -2.95
N ARG A 251 -9.56 -5.10 -2.22
CA ARG A 251 -9.84 -5.87 -1.00
C ARG A 251 -8.76 -5.70 0.05
N ASN A 252 -9.06 -5.20 1.24
CA ASN A 252 -8.09 -5.22 2.34
C ASN A 252 -8.74 -5.39 3.70
N ASP A 253 -8.08 -6.07 4.63
CA ASP A 253 -8.66 -6.24 5.97
C ASP A 253 -8.48 -4.94 6.79
N SER A 254 -7.31 -4.29 6.73
CA SER A 254 -7.02 -3.03 7.43
C SER A 254 -6.29 -2.00 6.58
N VAL A 255 -6.78 -0.75 6.60
CA VAL A 255 -6.19 0.40 5.91
C VAL A 255 -6.04 1.59 6.87
N VAL A 256 -4.83 2.15 6.97
CA VAL A 256 -4.53 3.40 7.67
C VAL A 256 -3.92 4.39 6.66
N ALA A 257 -4.46 5.61 6.59
CA ALA A 257 -4.10 6.58 5.57
C ALA A 257 -4.11 8.04 6.05
N ASP A 258 -2.94 8.65 6.25
CA ASP A 258 -2.81 9.97 6.88
C ASP A 258 -3.22 11.12 5.92
N ILE A 259 -2.37 11.47 4.94
CA ILE A 259 -2.52 12.65 4.09
C ILE A 259 -2.77 12.22 2.64
N VAL A 260 -4.04 11.91 2.33
CA VAL A 260 -4.41 11.38 1.01
C VAL A 260 -5.29 12.31 0.18
N LYS A 261 -4.94 12.50 -1.10
CA LYS A 261 -5.74 13.37 -1.99
C LYS A 261 -6.96 12.66 -2.59
N TYR A 262 -6.89 11.36 -2.84
CA TYR A 262 -7.99 10.53 -3.34
C TYR A 262 -7.81 9.10 -2.85
N VAL A 263 -8.81 8.56 -2.16
CA VAL A 263 -8.93 7.14 -1.80
C VAL A 263 -10.14 6.57 -2.54
N ASN A 264 -9.94 5.44 -3.22
CA ASN A 264 -11.01 4.63 -3.81
C ASN A 264 -10.87 3.18 -3.34
N MET A 265 -11.96 2.62 -2.81
CA MET A 265 -11.95 1.36 -2.07
C MET A 265 -13.23 0.55 -2.34
N GLU A 266 -13.10 -0.71 -2.78
CA GLU A 266 -14.26 -1.58 -3.05
C GLU A 266 -14.71 -2.38 -1.82
N ARG A 267 -13.80 -3.05 -1.10
CA ARG A 267 -14.13 -3.89 0.07
C ARG A 267 -13.06 -3.80 1.14
N ASN A 268 -13.38 -3.33 2.34
CA ASN A 268 -12.42 -3.42 3.45
C ASN A 268 -13.10 -3.64 4.80
N ASP A 269 -12.47 -4.41 5.69
CA ASP A 269 -13.05 -4.65 7.01
C ASP A 269 -12.84 -3.43 7.92
N SER A 270 -11.70 -2.72 7.82
CA SER A 270 -11.42 -1.51 8.60
C SER A 270 -10.63 -0.44 7.84
N VAL A 271 -11.07 0.81 7.96
CA VAL A 271 -10.46 2.00 7.32
C VAL A 271 -10.31 3.12 8.35
N VAL A 272 -9.10 3.66 8.49
CA VAL A 272 -8.78 4.88 9.25
C VAL A 272 -8.16 5.91 8.31
N ALA A 273 -8.68 7.14 8.30
CA ALA A 273 -8.31 8.14 7.31
C ALA A 273 -8.30 9.58 7.86
N ASP A 274 -7.11 10.13 8.14
CA ASP A 274 -6.96 11.41 8.85
C ASP A 274 -7.32 12.63 7.97
N ILE A 275 -6.50 12.98 6.98
CA ILE A 275 -6.60 14.22 6.19
C ILE A 275 -6.84 13.87 4.72
N VAL A 276 -8.10 13.59 4.37
CA VAL A 276 -8.45 13.14 3.02
C VAL A 276 -9.31 14.13 2.22
N LYS A 277 -8.92 14.39 0.96
CA LYS A 277 -9.70 15.32 0.11
C LYS A 277 -10.92 14.67 -0.55
N TYR A 278 -10.86 13.38 -0.88
CA TYR A 278 -11.97 12.61 -1.43
C TYR A 278 -11.81 11.14 -1.02
N VAL A 279 -12.84 10.59 -0.37
CA VAL A 279 -12.98 9.16 -0.09
C VAL A 279 -14.18 8.64 -0.88
N ASN A 280 -14.00 7.55 -1.61
CA ASN A 280 -15.07 6.80 -2.26
C ASN A 280 -14.97 5.32 -1.86
N MET A 281 -16.07 4.75 -1.39
CA MET A 281 -16.10 3.46 -0.71
C MET A 281 -17.38 2.67 -1.05
N GLU A 282 -17.25 1.44 -1.54
CA GLU A 282 -18.42 0.60 -1.86
C GLU A 282 -18.91 -0.24 -0.68
N ARG A 283 -18.02 -0.98 0.01
CA ARG A 283 -18.37 -1.86 1.13
C ARG A 283 -17.32 -1.83 2.22
N ASN A 284 -17.66 -1.43 3.45
CA ASN A 284 -16.72 -1.59 4.57
C ASN A 284 -17.41 -1.88 5.90
N ASP A 285 -16.82 -2.70 6.75
CA ASP A 285 -17.43 -3.01 8.05
C ASP A 285 -17.20 -1.85 9.04
N SER A 286 -16.06 -1.15 8.97
CA SER A 286 -15.79 0.02 9.81
C SER A 286 -14.94 1.11 9.13
N VAL A 287 -15.38 2.36 9.29
CA VAL A 287 -14.73 3.57 8.74
C VAL A 287 -14.59 4.63 9.83
N VAL A 288 -13.37 5.14 10.03
CA VAL A 288 -13.05 6.31 10.86
C VAL A 288 -12.39 7.38 9.98
N ALA A 289 -12.88 8.62 10.04
CA ALA A 289 -12.47 9.68 9.12
C ALA A 289 -12.43 11.09 9.76
N ASP A 290 -11.25 11.61 10.08
CA ASP A 290 -11.10 12.84 10.85
C ASP A 290 -11.43 14.11 10.03
N ILE A 291 -10.61 14.48 9.04
CA ILE A 291 -10.69 15.75 8.31
C ILE A 291 -10.90 15.49 6.82
N VAL A 292 -12.16 15.26 6.43
CA VAL A 292 -12.50 14.88 5.05
C VAL A 292 -13.33 15.93 4.30
N LYS A 293 -12.92 16.24 3.07
CA LYS A 293 -13.66 17.23 2.24
C LYS A 293 -14.89 16.63 1.53
N TYR A 294 -14.83 15.36 1.14
CA TYR A 294 -15.95 14.63 0.54
C TYR A 294 -15.82 13.14 0.89
N VAL A 295 -16.85 12.57 1.48
CA VAL A 295 -17.02 11.13 1.69
C VAL A 295 -18.22 10.67 0.86
N ASN A 296 -18.04 9.62 0.05
CA ASN A 296 -19.11 8.93 -0.64
C ASN A 296 -19.04 7.43 -0.32
N MET A 297 -20.16 6.85 0.10
CA MET A 297 -20.22 5.52 0.70
C MET A 297 -21.50 4.78 0.30
N GLU A 298 -21.39 3.57 -0.26
CA GLU A 298 -22.56 2.78 -0.65
C GLU A 298 -23.08 1.89 0.49
N ARG A 299 -22.21 1.11 1.15
CA ARG A 299 -22.61 0.18 2.23
C ARG A 299 -21.57 0.13 3.33
N ASN A 300 -21.92 0.46 4.57
CA ASN A 300 -21.00 0.24 5.69
C ASN A 300 -21.73 -0.10 6.99
N ASP A 301 -21.16 -0.96 7.82
CA ASP A 301 -21.81 -1.30 9.10
C ASP A 301 -21.60 -0.16 10.12
N SER A 302 -20.38 0.43 10.18
CA SER A 302 -20.05 1.54 11.08
C SER A 302 -19.27 2.66 10.41
N VAL A 303 -19.69 3.91 10.63
CA VAL A 303 -19.00 5.13 10.18
C VAL A 303 -18.86 6.13 11.33
N VAL A 304 -17.64 6.59 11.59
CA VAL A 304 -17.31 7.71 12.49
C VAL A 304 -16.61 8.82 11.69
N ALA A 305 -17.07 10.06 11.80
CA ALA A 305 -16.62 11.16 10.94
C ALA A 305 -16.59 12.54 11.62
N ASP A 306 -15.41 13.02 12.02
CA ASP A 306 -15.26 14.23 12.85
C ASP A 306 -15.58 15.52 12.07
N ILE A 307 -14.72 15.95 11.13
CA ILE A 307 -14.80 17.25 10.45
C ILE A 307 -14.98 17.06 8.95
N VAL A 308 -16.24 16.88 8.53
CA VAL A 308 -16.56 16.57 7.13
C VAL A 308 -17.35 17.66 6.40
N LYS A 309 -16.92 18.04 5.20
CA LYS A 309 -17.62 19.08 4.42
C LYS A 309 -18.83 18.54 3.64
N TYR A 310 -18.78 17.29 3.17
CA TYR A 310 -19.89 16.62 2.49
C TYR A 310 -19.82 15.12 2.77
N VAL A 311 -20.91 14.57 3.27
CA VAL A 311 -21.13 13.14 3.47
C VAL A 311 -22.30 12.72 2.58
N ASN A 312 -22.10 11.69 1.76
CA ASN A 312 -23.15 11.03 1.00
C ASN A 312 -23.09 9.51 1.26
N MET A 313 -24.23 8.93 1.64
CA MET A 313 -24.30 7.58 2.19
C MET A 313 -25.58 6.86 1.73
N GLU A 314 -25.48 5.70 1.09
CA GLU A 314 -26.68 4.96 0.64
C GLU A 314 -27.25 4.02 1.72
N ARG A 315 -26.41 3.19 2.36
CA ARG A 315 -26.85 2.20 3.37
C ARG A 315 -25.84 2.04 4.49
N ASN A 316 -26.22 2.31 5.74
CA ASN A 316 -25.32 2.04 6.86
C ASN A 316 -26.06 1.65 8.13
N ASP A 317 -25.51 0.76 8.94
CA ASP A 317 -26.16 0.36 10.18
C ASP A 317 -25.98 1.46 11.26
N SER A 318 -24.77 2.04 11.37
CA SER A 318 -24.47 3.12 12.33
C SER A 318 -23.62 4.24 11.73
N VAL A 319 -24.03 5.48 11.97
CA VAL A 319 -23.29 6.71 11.61
C VAL A 319 -23.15 7.64 12.81
N VAL A 320 -21.92 8.03 13.14
CA VAL A 320 -21.58 9.08 14.12
C VAL A 320 -20.83 10.20 13.41
N ALA A 321 -21.25 11.46 13.56
CA ALA A 321 -20.60 12.56 12.86
C ALA A 321 -20.64 13.92 13.59
N ASP A 322 -19.49 14.44 14.00
CA ASP A 322 -19.39 15.61 14.89
C ASP A 322 -19.69 16.94 14.16
N ILE A 323 -18.89 17.35 13.18
CA ILE A 323 -18.94 18.68 12.55
C ILE A 323 -19.10 18.55 11.04
N VAL A 324 -20.36 18.44 10.59
CA VAL A 324 -20.67 18.22 9.16
C VAL A 324 -21.40 19.38 8.50
N LYS A 325 -20.94 19.80 7.32
CA LYS A 325 -21.62 20.89 6.58
C LYS A 325 -22.82 20.40 5.76
N TYR A 326 -22.79 19.19 5.23
CA TYR A 326 -23.90 18.56 4.51
C TYR A 326 -23.84 17.04 4.69
N VAL A 327 -24.93 16.46 5.20
CA VAL A 327 -25.17 15.02 5.26
C VAL A 327 -26.34 14.70 4.32
N ASN A 328 -26.16 13.72 3.42
CA ASN A 328 -27.22 13.14 2.61
C ASN A 328 -27.20 11.63 2.77
N MET A 329 -28.34 11.04 3.13
CA MET A 329 -28.43 9.65 3.58
C MET A 329 -29.72 8.98 3.12
N GLU A 330 -29.63 7.84 2.43
CA GLU A 330 -30.82 7.13 1.94
C GLU A 330 -31.41 6.16 2.97
N ARG A 331 -30.59 5.30 3.58
CA ARG A 331 -31.05 4.28 4.56
C ARG A 331 -30.05 4.08 5.68
N ASN A 332 -30.43 4.32 6.94
CA ASN A 332 -29.58 3.92 8.06
C ASN A 332 -30.38 3.48 9.29
N ASP A 333 -29.85 2.55 10.08
CA ASP A 333 -30.54 2.09 11.29
C ASP A 333 -30.32 3.10 12.45
N SER A 334 -29.11 3.67 12.56
CA SER A 334 -28.79 4.69 13.55
C SER A 334 -27.89 5.83 13.04
N VAL A 335 -28.25 7.06 13.42
CA VAL A 335 -27.52 8.30 13.10
C VAL A 335 -27.37 9.15 14.36
N VAL A 336 -26.14 9.50 14.72
CA VAL A 336 -25.81 10.48 15.78
C VAL A 336 -25.02 11.62 15.14
N ALA A 337 -25.42 12.88 15.34
CA ALA A 337 -24.74 14.01 14.69
C ALA A 337 -24.79 15.34 15.47
N ASP A 338 -23.65 15.78 16.00
CA ASP A 338 -23.56 16.93 16.92
C ASP A 338 -23.86 18.28 16.24
N ILE A 339 -23.05 18.70 15.26
CA ILE A 339 -23.10 20.05 14.67
C ILE A 339 -23.23 19.97 13.16
N VAL A 340 -24.48 19.96 12.66
CA VAL A 340 -24.77 19.81 11.23
C VAL A 340 -25.47 21.02 10.61
N LYS A 341 -24.97 21.50 9.47
CA LYS A 341 -25.60 22.64 8.78
C LYS A 341 -26.79 22.24 7.90
N TYR A 342 -26.78 21.05 7.31
CA TYR A 342 -27.87 20.49 6.52
C TYR A 342 -27.85 18.96 6.63
N VAL A 343 -28.95 18.38 7.06
CA VAL A 343 -29.22 16.94 7.04
C VAL A 343 -30.37 16.69 6.07
N ASN A 344 -30.19 15.76 5.13
CA ASN A 344 -31.25 15.24 4.27
C ASN A 344 -31.27 13.71 4.37
N MET A 345 -32.43 13.14 4.67
CA MET A 345 -32.56 11.74 5.03
C MET A 345 -33.87 11.12 4.49
N GLU A 346 -33.77 10.00 3.77
CA GLU A 346 -34.96 9.32 3.23
C GLU A 346 -35.57 8.31 4.22
N ARG A 347 -34.76 7.41 4.81
CA ARG A 347 -35.25 6.37 5.74
C ARG A 347 -34.26 6.13 6.86
N ASN A 348 -34.66 6.30 8.12
CA ASN A 348 -33.84 5.83 9.24
C ASN A 348 -34.66 5.35 10.43
N ASP A 349 -34.18 4.33 11.14
CA ASP A 349 -34.90 3.84 12.31
C ASP A 349 -34.68 4.79 13.51
N SER A 350 -33.45 5.31 13.70
CA SER A 350 -33.13 6.25 14.77
C SER A 350 -32.21 7.39 14.35
N VAL A 351 -32.53 8.62 14.78
CA VAL A 351 -31.71 9.82 14.60
C VAL A 351 -31.61 10.61 15.91
N VAL A 352 -30.39 10.96 16.30
CA VAL A 352 -30.06 11.88 17.40
C VAL A 352 -29.22 13.02 16.82
N ALA A 353 -29.59 14.28 17.05
CA ALA A 353 -28.81 15.41 16.55
C ALA A 353 -28.90 16.71 17.36
N ASP A 354 -27.78 17.15 17.94
CA ASP A 354 -27.74 18.27 18.90
C ASP A 354 -28.02 19.64 18.26
N ILE A 355 -27.22 20.07 17.29
CA ILE A 355 -27.25 21.44 16.74
C ILE A 355 -27.37 21.41 15.22
N VAL A 356 -28.62 21.45 14.72
CA VAL A 356 -28.90 21.36 13.29
C VAL A 356 -29.55 22.62 12.71
N LYS A 357 -29.00 23.15 11.61
CA LYS A 357 -29.59 24.35 10.97
C LYS A 357 -30.77 24.01 10.04
N TYR A 358 -30.76 22.86 9.37
CA TYR A 358 -31.85 22.37 8.52
C TYR A 358 -31.87 20.85 8.56
N VAL A 359 -33.01 20.29 8.93
CA VAL A 359 -33.33 18.85 8.86
C VAL A 359 -34.43 18.66 7.83
N ASN A 360 -34.22 17.75 6.87
CA ASN A 360 -35.24 17.26 5.97
C ASN A 360 -35.28 15.72 6.02
N MET A 361 -36.47 15.16 6.21
CA MET A 361 -36.68 13.76 6.60
C MET A 361 -37.94 13.21 5.92
N GLU A 362 -37.85 12.13 5.15
CA GLU A 362 -39.04 11.50 4.56
C GLU A 362 -39.68 10.46 5.50
N ARG A 363 -38.91 9.53 6.06
CA ARG A 363 -39.42 8.46 6.94
C ARG A 363 -38.47 8.14 8.08
N ASN A 364 -38.89 8.28 9.34
CA ASN A 364 -38.08 7.77 10.45
C ASN A 364 -38.92 7.25 11.62
N ASP A 365 -38.48 6.21 12.31
CA ASP A 365 -39.23 5.68 13.45
C ASP A 365 -39.01 6.56 14.70
N SER A 366 -37.78 7.05 14.92
CA SER A 366 -37.48 7.99 16.01
C SER A 366 -36.48 9.08 15.66
N VAL A 367 -36.80 10.32 16.07
CA VAL A 367 -35.94 11.50 15.94
C VAL A 367 -35.86 12.25 17.26
N VAL A 368 -34.64 12.46 17.76
CA VAL A 368 -34.33 13.29 18.93
C VAL A 368 -33.43 14.44 18.47
N ALA A 369 -33.76 15.71 18.77
CA ALA A 369 -32.90 16.83 18.38
C ALA A 369 -33.02 18.09 19.26
N ASP A 370 -31.92 18.51 19.88
CA ASP A 370 -31.92 19.58 20.88
C ASP A 370 -32.20 20.98 20.28
N ILE A 371 -31.39 21.43 19.31
CA ILE A 371 -31.42 22.82 18.81
C ILE A 371 -31.53 22.83 17.28
N VAL A 372 -32.77 22.95 16.78
CA VAL A 372 -33.04 22.93 15.33
C VAL A 372 -33.65 24.22 14.81
N LYS A 373 -33.07 24.78 13.74
CA LYS A 373 -33.61 26.02 13.14
C LYS A 373 -34.77 25.77 12.16
N TYR A 374 -34.77 24.65 11.45
CA TYR A 374 -35.84 24.24 10.54
C TYR A 374 -35.91 22.72 10.48
N VAL A 375 -37.07 22.16 10.79
CA VAL A 375 -37.41 20.74 10.63
C VAL A 375 -38.49 20.63 9.55
N ASN A 376 -38.27 19.77 8.56
CA ASN A 376 -39.28 19.33 7.60
C ASN A 376 -39.32 17.80 7.57
N MET A 377 -40.52 17.24 7.72
CA MET A 377 -40.73 15.83 8.04
C MET A 377 -42.01 15.32 7.36
N GLU A 378 -41.92 14.27 6.55
CA GLU A 378 -43.12 13.69 5.91
C GLU A 378 -43.81 12.64 6.79
N ARG A 379 -43.06 11.66 7.33
CA ARG A 379 -43.61 10.57 8.15
C ARG A 379 -42.67 10.19 9.29
N ASN A 380 -43.09 10.30 10.54
CA ASN A 380 -42.32 9.73 11.65
C ASN A 380 -43.20 9.19 12.77
N ASP A 381 -42.78 8.11 13.43
CA ASP A 381 -43.56 7.54 14.54
C ASP A 381 -43.33 8.37 15.82
N SER A 382 -42.10 8.83 16.06
CA SER A 382 -41.75 9.67 17.22
C SER A 382 -40.76 10.81 16.90
N VAL A 383 -41.07 12.00 17.41
CA VAL A 383 -40.21 13.19 17.35
C VAL A 383 -40.11 13.83 18.73
N VAL A 384 -38.89 14.00 19.24
CA VAL A 384 -38.57 14.72 20.48
C VAL A 384 -37.61 15.86 20.14
N ALA A 385 -37.92 17.11 20.51
CA ALA A 385 -37.02 18.24 20.22
C ALA A 385 -37.15 19.45 21.16
N ASP A 386 -36.07 19.83 21.84
CA ASP A 386 -36.09 20.87 22.87
C ASP A 386 -36.37 22.28 22.31
N ILE A 387 -35.58 22.76 21.35
CA ILE A 387 -35.63 24.15 20.88
C ILE A 387 -35.70 24.21 19.36
N VAL A 388 -36.93 24.38 18.83
CA VAL A 388 -37.17 24.44 17.38
C VAL A 388 -37.75 25.77 16.90
N LYS A 389 -37.14 26.38 15.87
CA LYS A 389 -37.65 27.65 15.33
C LYS A 389 -38.80 27.47 14.33
N TYR A 390 -38.78 26.41 13.53
CA TYR A 390 -39.85 26.07 12.58
C TYR A 390 -39.93 24.54 12.44
N VAL A 391 -41.11 23.99 12.67
CA VAL A 391 -41.46 22.59 12.40
C VAL A 391 -42.54 22.56 11.32
N ASN A 392 -42.32 21.77 10.27
CA ASN A 392 -43.33 21.42 9.27
C ASN A 392 -43.43 19.90 9.15
N MET A 393 -44.63 19.36 9.30
CA MET A 393 -44.85 17.93 9.52
C MET A 393 -46.13 17.44 8.84
N GLU A 394 -46.02 16.46 7.93
CA GLU A 394 -47.22 15.92 7.25
C GLU A 394 -47.93 14.85 8.09
N ARG A 395 -47.20 13.84 8.59
CA ARG A 395 -47.77 12.72 9.37
C ARG A 395 -46.85 12.30 10.51
N ASN A 396 -47.30 12.36 11.76
CA ASN A 396 -46.56 11.72 12.85
C ASN A 396 -47.47 11.16 13.95
N ASP A 397 -47.08 10.05 14.55
CA ASP A 397 -47.88 9.46 15.63
C ASP A 397 -47.65 10.20 16.96
N SER A 398 -46.40 10.63 17.23
CA SER A 398 -46.06 11.39 18.44
C SER A 398 -45.03 12.51 18.24
N VAL A 399 -45.30 13.66 18.85
CA VAL A 399 -44.43 14.84 18.86
C VAL A 399 -44.33 15.38 20.29
N VAL A 400 -43.10 15.52 20.81
CA VAL A 400 -42.79 16.16 22.09
C VAL A 400 -41.79 17.29 21.83
N ALA A 401 -42.09 18.53 22.27
CA ALA A 401 -41.15 19.64 22.07
C ALA A 401 -41.29 20.80 23.06
N ASP A 402 -40.22 21.16 23.78
CA ASP A 402 -40.27 22.16 24.85
C ASP A 402 -40.56 23.58 24.33
N ILE A 403 -39.77 24.08 23.38
CA ILE A 403 -39.81 25.48 22.93
C ILE A 403 -39.89 25.56 21.40
N VAL A 404 -41.09 25.80 20.88
CA VAL A 404 -41.31 25.91 19.43
C VAL A 404 -41.88 27.27 18.98
N LYS A 405 -41.23 27.91 18.01
CA LYS A 405 -41.70 29.23 17.53
C LYS A 405 -42.83 29.14 16.48
N TYR A 406 -42.81 28.13 15.62
CA TYR A 406 -43.84 27.88 14.61
C TYR A 406 -43.97 26.38 14.37
N VAL A 407 -45.18 25.85 14.50
CA VAL A 407 -45.53 24.47 14.14
C VAL A 407 -46.60 24.51 13.05
N ASN A 408 -46.38 23.79 11.96
CA ASN A 408 -47.36 23.48 10.93
C ASN A 408 -47.47 21.96 10.77
N MET A 409 -48.70 21.44 10.84
CA MET A 409 -48.95 20.01 11.02
C MET A 409 -50.22 19.57 10.27
N GLU A 410 -50.12 18.62 9.35
CA GLU A 410 -51.31 18.12 8.63
C GLU A 410 -52.04 17.02 9.41
N ARG A 411 -51.35 15.97 9.87
CA ARG A 411 -51.96 14.84 10.59
C ARG A 411 -51.08 14.34 11.74
N ASN A 412 -51.53 14.39 12.98
CA ASN A 412 -50.78 13.78 14.09
C ASN A 412 -51.67 13.25 15.21
N ASP A 413 -51.36 12.07 15.72
CA ASP A 413 -52.18 11.44 16.76
C ASP A 413 -51.94 12.12 18.14
N SER A 414 -50.69 12.48 18.43
CA SER A 414 -50.33 13.18 19.68
C SER A 414 -49.27 14.27 19.54
N VAL A 415 -49.53 15.39 20.22
CA VAL A 415 -48.60 16.53 20.34
C VAL A 415 -48.54 17.02 21.78
N VAL A 416 -47.34 17.07 22.35
CA VAL A 416 -47.03 17.62 23.68
C VAL A 416 -46.00 18.73 23.51
N ALA A 417 -46.26 19.95 23.99
CA ALA A 417 -45.28 21.04 23.89
C ALA A 417 -45.44 22.15 24.94
N ASP A 418 -44.39 22.46 25.70
CA ASP A 418 -44.48 23.43 26.81
C ASP A 418 -44.76 24.86 26.33
N ILE A 419 -43.98 25.39 25.37
CA ILE A 419 -44.05 26.78 24.94
C ILE A 419 -44.10 26.89 23.42
N VAL A 420 -45.30 27.17 22.88
CA VAL A 420 -45.49 27.35 21.43
C VAL A 420 -46.03 28.72 21.05
N LYS A 421 -45.36 29.42 20.12
CA LYS A 421 -45.80 30.77 19.71
C LYS A 421 -46.90 30.76 18.64
N TYR A 422 -46.85 29.83 17.68
CA TYR A 422 -47.84 29.69 16.62
C TYR A 422 -48.02 28.21 16.28
N VAL A 423 -49.26 27.75 16.28
CA VAL A 423 -49.64 26.38 15.91
C VAL A 423 -50.71 26.45 14.82
N ASN A 424 -50.47 25.72 13.72
CA ASN A 424 -51.46 25.47 12.67
C ASN A 424 -51.58 23.94 12.48
N MET A 425 -52.78 23.39 12.67
CA MET A 425 -53.03 21.94 12.63
C MET A 425 -54.30 21.63 11.83
N GLU A 426 -54.22 20.75 10.83
CA GLU A 426 -55.41 20.33 10.08
C GLU A 426 -56.18 19.22 10.81
N ARG A 427 -55.49 18.13 11.23
CA ARG A 427 -56.13 16.97 11.87
C ARG A 427 -55.27 16.37 12.99
N ASN A 428 -55.60 16.61 14.25
CA ASN A 428 -54.90 15.96 15.36
C ASN A 428 -55.85 15.40 16.43
N ASP A 429 -55.60 14.19 16.91
CA ASP A 429 -56.45 13.54 17.92
C ASP A 429 -56.23 14.15 19.31
N SER A 430 -54.97 14.41 19.69
CA SER A 430 -54.62 15.02 20.98
C SER A 430 -53.55 16.10 20.90
N VAL A 431 -53.78 17.20 21.63
CA VAL A 431 -52.81 18.30 21.80
C VAL A 431 -52.78 18.74 23.26
N VAL A 432 -51.60 18.68 23.87
CA VAL A 432 -51.31 19.16 25.23
C VAL A 432 -50.22 20.22 25.13
N ALA A 433 -50.45 21.42 25.67
CA ALA A 433 -49.43 22.47 25.65
C ALA A 433 -49.62 23.53 26.73
N ASP A 434 -48.60 23.81 27.55
CA ASP A 434 -48.73 24.72 28.69
C ASP A 434 -49.01 26.16 28.26
N ILE A 435 -48.21 26.70 27.33
CA ILE A 435 -48.29 28.09 26.89
C ILE A 435 -48.37 28.19 25.37
N VAL A 436 -49.54 28.57 24.83
CA VAL A 436 -49.73 28.77 23.39
C VAL A 436 -50.28 30.16 23.04
N LYS A 437 -49.52 30.92 22.23
CA LYS A 437 -49.91 32.31 21.90
C LYS A 437 -50.98 32.40 20.80
N TYR A 438 -50.93 31.55 19.78
CA TYR A 438 -51.88 31.51 18.68
C TYR A 438 -52.09 30.07 18.21
N VAL A 439 -53.36 29.64 18.12
CA VAL A 439 -53.76 28.31 17.64
C VAL A 439 -54.80 28.44 16.54
N ASN A 440 -54.56 27.76 15.41
CA ASN A 440 -55.53 27.53 14.34
C ASN A 440 -55.69 26.03 14.12
N MET A 441 -56.92 25.50 14.23
CA MET A 441 -57.23 24.08 14.14
C MET A 441 -58.49 23.83 13.31
N GLU A 442 -58.42 22.91 12.36
CA GLU A 442 -59.60 22.47 11.60
C GLU A 442 -60.34 21.30 12.26
N ARG A 443 -59.64 20.22 12.61
CA ARG A 443 -60.25 19.01 13.21
C ARG A 443 -59.41 18.44 14.34
N ASN A 444 -59.78 18.78 15.57
CA ASN A 444 -59.17 18.21 16.77
C ASN A 444 -60.20 17.65 17.74
N ASP A 445 -59.92 16.48 18.30
CA ASP A 445 -60.78 15.80 19.26
C ASP A 445 -60.56 16.33 20.69
N SER A 446 -59.31 16.58 21.10
CA SER A 446 -58.98 17.14 22.41
C SER A 446 -57.84 18.17 22.37
N VAL A 447 -57.96 19.20 23.23
CA VAL A 447 -56.94 20.25 23.42
C VAL A 447 -56.89 20.62 24.91
N VAL A 448 -55.73 20.50 25.53
CA VAL A 448 -55.48 20.85 26.94
C VAL A 448 -54.36 21.88 26.98
N ALA A 449 -54.62 23.07 27.52
CA ALA A 449 -53.63 24.13 27.61
C ALA A 449 -53.93 25.15 28.73
N ASP A 450 -52.89 25.54 29.48
CA ASP A 450 -52.99 26.41 30.66
C ASP A 450 -53.12 27.89 30.28
N ILE A 451 -52.34 28.36 29.30
CA ILE A 451 -52.36 29.76 28.84
C ILE A 451 -52.52 29.82 27.32
N VAL A 452 -53.75 30.07 26.87
CA VAL A 452 -54.04 30.33 25.45
C VAL A 452 -54.56 31.74 25.24
N LYS A 453 -53.93 32.50 24.32
CA LYS A 453 -54.29 33.91 24.08
C LYS A 453 -55.28 34.12 22.94
N TYR A 454 -55.17 33.37 21.85
CA TYR A 454 -56.06 33.45 20.69
C TYR A 454 -56.26 32.06 20.08
N VAL A 455 -57.52 31.70 19.83
CA VAL A 455 -57.92 30.40 19.28
C VAL A 455 -58.89 30.63 18.11
N ASN A 456 -58.64 29.93 17.00
CA ASN A 456 -59.61 29.74 15.94
C ASN A 456 -59.83 28.22 15.75
N MET A 457 -61.06 27.74 15.94
CA MET A 457 -61.44 26.33 15.75
C MET A 457 -62.58 26.26 14.74
N GLU A 458 -62.33 25.71 13.55
CA GLU A 458 -63.40 25.43 12.58
C GLU A 458 -64.00 24.04 12.82
N ARG A 459 -64.70 23.87 13.95
CA ARG A 459 -65.39 22.61 14.29
C ARG A 459 -66.47 22.24 13.26
N ASN A 460 -66.05 21.56 12.21
CA ASN A 460 -66.95 20.90 11.28
C ASN A 460 -67.43 19.53 11.81
N VAL A 461 -68.10 19.57 12.97
CA VAL A 461 -69.29 18.73 13.17
C VAL A 461 -70.42 19.33 12.33
N SER A 462 -70.26 19.11 11.03
CA SER A 462 -71.30 18.99 10.03
C SER A 462 -70.75 17.95 9.05
N ASN A 463 -70.60 16.69 9.46
CA ASN A 463 -71.50 15.86 10.29
C ASN A 463 -70.74 14.98 11.35
N HIS A 464 -71.44 14.39 12.36
CA HIS A 464 -71.09 14.20 13.82
C HIS A 464 -70.64 12.79 14.31
#